data_AF-A0A382FT80-F1
#
_entry.id   AF-A0A382FT80-F1
#
_cell.length_a   1.000
_cell.length_b   1.000
_cell.length_c   1.000
_cell.angle_alpha   90.00
_cell.angle_beta   90.00
_cell.angle_gamma   90.00
#
_symmetry.space_group_name_H-M   'P 1'
#
loop_
_entity.id
_entity.type
_entity.pdbx_description
1 polymer ?
#
loop_
_entity_poly.entity_id
_entity_poly.type
_entity_poly.pdbx_seq_one_letter_code
_entity_poly.pdbx_strand_id
1 'polypeptide(L)'
;QIVSFQLKKRIPIGKGGMILTNDKDAVEWFKMMRYEGRHNEVPYTEDEFGFIGYNMYMTPEDAARGLILMKHTPKENEDSGGSHNCIDLSIQNIFKNKVK
;
A
#
# COMPACT_ATOMS: atom_id res chain seq x y z
N GLN A 1 6.90 -8.49 -2.59
CA GLN A 1 7.36 -7.14 -2.18
C GLN A 1 6.15 -6.23 -1.96
N ILE A 2 6.25 -5.23 -1.08
CA ILE A 2 5.17 -4.26 -0.81
C ILE A 2 5.75 -2.86 -1.01
N VAL A 3 5.02 -1.98 -1.69
CA VAL A 3 5.43 -0.58 -1.94
C VAL A 3 4.37 0.40 -1.44
N SER A 4 4.83 1.60 -1.07
CA SER A 4 4.00 2.69 -0.56
C SER A 4 4.04 3.89 -1.50
N PHE A 5 2.90 4.56 -1.64
CA PHE A 5 2.70 5.79 -2.43
C PHE A 5 2.38 7.00 -1.56
N GLN A 6 2.91 7.02 -0.33
CA GLN A 6 2.82 8.15 0.58
C GLN A 6 3.40 9.43 -0.07
N LEU A 7 2.93 10.60 0.36
CA LEU A 7 3.32 11.91 -0.17
C LEU A 7 4.83 12.17 -0.32
N LYS A 8 5.68 11.55 0.51
CA LYS A 8 7.15 11.71 0.44
C LYS A 8 7.85 10.68 -0.46
N LYS A 9 7.11 9.76 -1.07
CA LYS A 9 7.64 8.73 -1.96
C LYS A 9 7.75 9.29 -3.39
N ARG A 10 8.56 8.63 -4.23
CA ARG A 10 8.81 9.06 -5.63
C ARG A 10 7.54 9.14 -6.47
N ILE A 11 6.55 8.30 -6.17
CA ILE A 11 5.21 8.34 -6.75
C ILE A 11 4.25 8.78 -5.64
N PRO A 12 4.09 10.09 -5.39
CA PRO A 12 3.34 10.61 -4.27
C PRO A 12 1.84 10.75 -4.59
N ILE A 13 1.11 9.64 -4.53
CA ILE A 13 -0.36 9.64 -4.70
C ILE A 13 -1.03 10.26 -3.48
N GLY A 14 -0.49 10.01 -2.28
CA GLY A 14 -0.98 10.55 -1.01
C GLY A 14 -1.17 9.41 0.00
N LYS A 15 -2.19 8.58 -0.20
CA LYS A 15 -2.40 7.32 0.52
C LYS A 15 -2.58 6.20 -0.51
N GLY A 16 -1.77 5.16 -0.42
CA GLY A 16 -1.83 4.05 -1.36
C GLY A 16 -0.60 3.16 -1.26
N GLY A 17 -0.70 2.00 -1.91
CA GLY A 17 0.38 1.04 -2.02
C GLY A 17 0.06 -0.04 -3.04
N MET A 18 1.02 -0.94 -3.25
CA MET A 18 0.88 -2.07 -4.15
C MET A 18 1.64 -3.26 -3.59
N ILE A 19 1.07 -4.45 -3.80
CA ILE A 19 1.69 -5.73 -3.48
C ILE A 19 2.17 -6.34 -4.81
N LEU A 20 3.44 -6.71 -4.85
CA LEU A 20 4.09 -7.34 -5.99
C LEU A 20 4.42 -8.79 -5.61
N THR A 21 3.81 -9.74 -6.31
CA THR A 21 4.03 -11.18 -6.11
C THR A 21 3.92 -11.90 -7.45
N ASN A 22 4.65 -13.02 -7.57
CA ASN A 22 4.56 -13.94 -8.71
C ASN A 22 3.62 -15.13 -8.42
N ASP A 23 3.12 -15.23 -7.19
CA ASP A 23 2.19 -16.27 -6.77
C ASP A 23 0.76 -15.87 -7.18
N LYS A 24 0.17 -16.66 -8.08
CA LYS A 24 -1.17 -16.41 -8.62
C LYS A 24 -2.26 -16.59 -7.56
N ASP A 25 -2.14 -17.59 -6.70
CA ASP A 25 -3.14 -17.90 -5.67
C ASP A 25 -3.15 -16.76 -4.64
N ALA A 26 -1.97 -16.24 -4.30
CA ALA A 26 -1.86 -15.05 -3.47
C ALA A 26 -2.52 -13.82 -4.11
N VAL A 27 -2.37 -13.61 -5.43
CA VAL A 27 -3.03 -12.48 -6.13
C VAL A 27 -4.55 -12.56 -6.01
N GLU A 28 -5.12 -13.75 -6.22
CA GLU A 28 -6.56 -13.97 -6.13
C GLU A 28 -7.07 -13.71 -4.72
N TRP A 29 -6.37 -14.25 -3.71
CA TRP A 29 -6.66 -13.96 -2.31
C TRP A 29 -6.59 -12.47 -1.97
N PHE A 30 -5.50 -11.78 -2.36
CA PHE A 30 -5.33 -10.35 -2.07
C PHE A 30 -6.36 -9.48 -2.77
N LYS A 31 -6.84 -9.85 -3.97
CA LYS A 31 -7.90 -9.11 -4.69
C LYS A 31 -9.21 -9.10 -3.92
N MET A 32 -9.60 -10.24 -3.33
CA MET A 32 -10.78 -10.32 -2.47
C MET A 32 -10.56 -9.56 -1.15
N MET A 33 -9.43 -9.80 -0.49
CA MET A 33 -9.15 -9.22 0.83
C MET A 33 -9.03 -7.70 0.82
N ARG A 34 -8.57 -7.07 -0.28
CA ARG A 34 -8.54 -5.60 -0.39
C ARG A 34 -9.92 -4.98 -0.64
N TYR A 35 -10.93 -5.78 -0.99
CA TYR A 35 -12.25 -5.33 -1.39
C TYR A 35 -13.33 -6.07 -0.59
N GLU A 36 -13.21 -6.03 0.74
CA GLU A 36 -14.24 -6.52 1.68
C GLU A 36 -14.59 -8.02 1.53
N GLY A 37 -13.75 -8.80 0.83
CA GLY A 37 -13.97 -10.22 0.58
C GLY A 37 -14.76 -10.55 -0.69
N ARG A 38 -14.96 -9.55 -1.55
CA ARG A 38 -15.79 -9.61 -2.75
C ARG A 38 -15.05 -10.07 -3.99
N HIS A 39 -15.77 -10.65 -4.93
CA HIS A 39 -15.23 -11.05 -6.23
C HIS A 39 -15.32 -9.86 -7.20
N ASN A 40 -14.18 -9.35 -7.67
CA ASN A 40 -14.12 -8.19 -8.56
C ASN A 40 -14.86 -8.38 -9.91
N GLU A 41 -15.07 -9.62 -10.32
CA GLU A 41 -15.66 -9.98 -11.61
C GLU A 41 -17.18 -10.24 -11.51
N VAL A 42 -17.72 -10.25 -10.29
CA VAL A 42 -19.14 -10.54 -10.03
C VAL A 42 -19.88 -9.23 -9.70
N PRO A 43 -21.05 -8.98 -10.31
CA PRO A 43 -21.89 -7.83 -9.93
C PRO A 43 -22.23 -7.86 -8.44
N TYR A 44 -22.20 -6.69 -7.79
CA TYR A 44 -22.45 -6.56 -6.34
C TYR A 44 -23.75 -7.23 -5.88
N THR A 45 -24.80 -7.13 -6.68
CA THR A 45 -26.13 -7.67 -6.36
C THR A 45 -26.20 -9.20 -6.40
N GLU A 46 -25.19 -9.84 -6.96
CA GLU A 46 -25.13 -11.29 -7.20
C GLU A 46 -23.95 -11.95 -6.47
N ASP A 47 -23.09 -11.17 -5.81
CA ASP A 47 -21.86 -11.64 -5.20
C ASP A 47 -22.10 -12.24 -3.81
N GLU A 48 -21.70 -13.50 -3.63
CA GLU A 48 -21.56 -14.14 -2.33
C GLU A 48 -20.11 -14.02 -1.87
N PHE A 49 -19.91 -13.41 -0.70
CA PHE A 49 -18.60 -12.99 -0.25
C PHE A 49 -17.77 -14.22 0.16
N GLY A 50 -16.56 -14.36 -0.39
CA GLY A 50 -15.70 -15.50 -0.09
C GLY A 50 -14.97 -15.42 1.25
N PHE A 51 -14.74 -14.20 1.75
CA PHE A 51 -13.91 -13.95 2.95
C PHE A 51 -14.40 -12.74 3.75
N ILE A 52 -13.93 -12.61 5.00
CA ILE A 52 -14.01 -11.34 5.74
C ILE A 52 -12.82 -10.48 5.33
N GLY A 53 -13.04 -9.54 4.41
CA GLY A 53 -11.99 -8.67 3.89
C GLY A 53 -11.89 -7.30 4.55
N TYR A 54 -11.11 -6.43 3.92
CA TYR A 54 -10.87 -5.05 4.33
C TYR A 54 -11.26 -4.09 3.20
N ASN A 55 -11.62 -2.86 3.56
CA ASN A 55 -11.80 -1.78 2.60
C ASN A 55 -10.46 -1.08 2.34
N MET A 56 -9.64 -1.69 1.48
CA MET A 56 -8.31 -1.22 1.11
C MET A 56 -8.16 -1.09 -0.41
N TYR A 57 -9.29 -0.94 -1.11
CA TYR A 57 -9.31 -0.78 -2.56
C TYR A 57 -8.85 0.63 -2.93
N MET A 58 -7.77 0.72 -3.71
CA MET A 58 -7.33 1.98 -4.29
C MET A 58 -8.38 2.48 -5.29
N THR A 59 -8.86 3.70 -5.12
CA THR A 59 -9.88 4.27 -5.99
C THR A 59 -9.34 4.49 -7.42
N PRO A 60 -10.21 4.48 -8.44
CA PRO A 60 -9.80 4.74 -9.82
C PRO A 60 -9.09 6.09 -10.01
N GLU A 61 -9.49 7.12 -9.25
CA GLU A 61 -8.91 8.46 -9.31
C GLU A 61 -7.47 8.47 -8.79
N ASP A 62 -7.23 7.80 -7.66
CA ASP A 62 -5.89 7.65 -7.08
C ASP A 62 -4.99 6.81 -7.99
N ALA A 63 -5.53 5.74 -8.59
CA ALA A 63 -4.82 4.92 -9.55
C ALA A 63 -4.45 5.71 -10.82
N ALA A 64 -5.37 6.53 -11.35
CA ALA A 64 -5.12 7.38 -12.51
C ALA A 64 -4.03 8.43 -12.22
N ARG A 65 -4.10 9.08 -11.05
CA ARG A 65 -3.05 9.99 -10.56
C ARG A 65 -1.70 9.28 -10.47
N GLY A 66 -1.68 8.07 -9.91
CA GLY A 66 -0.49 7.23 -9.82
C GLY A 66 0.12 6.91 -11.18
N LEU A 67 -0.71 6.56 -12.16
CA LEU A 67 -0.26 6.28 -13.52
C LEU A 67 0.37 7.51 -14.19
N ILE A 68 -0.21 8.68 -14.00
CA ILE A 68 0.35 9.95 -14.52
C ILE A 68 1.71 10.22 -13.87
N LEU A 69 1.81 10.12 -12.53
CA LEU A 69 3.07 10.34 -11.82
C LEU A 69 4.14 9.35 -12.26
N MET A 70 3.80 8.07 -12.36
CA MET A 70 4.71 7.00 -12.78
C MET A 70 5.26 7.21 -14.20
N LYS A 71 4.46 7.75 -15.13
CA LYS A 71 4.92 8.09 -16.48
C LYS A 71 5.97 9.21 -16.50
N HIS A 72 5.94 10.12 -15.52
CA HIS A 72 6.88 11.24 -15.41
C HIS A 72 8.08 10.90 -14.52
N THR A 73 8.02 9.85 -13.72
CA THR A 73 9.16 9.37 -12.93
C THR A 73 10.19 8.66 -13.82
N PRO A 74 11.50 8.99 -13.69
CA PRO A 74 12.56 8.25 -14.38
C PRO A 74 12.55 6.75 -14.04
N LYS A 75 13.00 5.91 -14.97
CA LYS A 75 13.10 4.44 -14.75
C LYS A 75 14.14 4.08 -13.69
N GLU A 76 15.24 4.82 -13.67
CA GLU A 76 16.34 4.65 -12.73
C GLU A 76 16.44 5.90 -11.86
N ASN A 77 16.59 5.70 -10.55
CA ASN A 77 16.66 6.79 -9.58
C ASN A 77 17.68 6.41 -8.50
N GLU A 78 18.47 7.38 -8.05
CA GLU A 78 19.31 7.22 -6.85
C GLU A 78 18.46 6.98 -5.61
N ASP A 79 18.99 6.25 -4.63
CA ASP A 79 18.29 5.91 -3.40
C ASP A 79 17.82 7.13 -2.61
N SER A 80 16.51 7.22 -2.37
CA SER A 80 15.86 8.35 -1.70
C SER A 80 15.94 8.29 -0.17
N GLY A 81 16.67 7.33 0.40
CA GLY A 81 16.89 7.17 1.85
C GLY A 81 16.62 5.77 2.39
N GLY A 82 17.15 5.49 3.58
CA GLY A 82 17.00 4.21 4.28
C GLY A 82 16.69 4.38 5.77
N SER A 83 16.74 3.27 6.52
CA SER A 83 16.47 3.25 7.96
C SER A 83 17.41 4.15 8.77
N HIS A 84 18.62 4.41 8.27
CA HIS A 84 19.59 5.34 8.87
C HIS A 84 19.09 6.78 8.97
N ASN A 85 18.08 7.17 8.18
CA ASN A 85 17.46 8.50 8.25
C ASN A 85 16.32 8.58 9.27
N CYS A 86 15.91 7.44 9.85
CA CYS A 86 14.91 7.42 10.90
C CYS A 86 15.57 7.82 12.22
N ILE A 87 14.87 8.66 12.99
CA ILE A 87 15.28 8.99 14.35
C ILE A 87 15.15 7.74 15.21
N ASP A 88 16.22 7.36 15.92
CA ASP A 88 16.14 6.31 16.94
C ASP A 88 15.14 6.73 18.03
N LEU A 89 14.07 5.95 18.20
CA LEU A 89 13.05 6.27 19.19
C LEU A 89 13.54 6.04 20.62
N SER A 90 14.52 5.15 20.83
CA SER A 90 15.02 4.83 22.18
C SER A 90 15.69 6.02 22.87
N ILE A 91 16.23 6.96 22.10
CA ILE A 91 16.90 8.16 22.64
C ILE A 91 15.89 9.22 23.11
N GLN A 92 14.63 9.12 22.71
CA GLN A 92 13.60 10.13 23.03
C GLN A 92 13.26 10.06 24.52
N ASN A 93 13.23 11.21 25.20
CA ASN A 93 13.07 11.29 26.64
C ASN A 93 11.77 10.67 27.18
N ILE A 94 10.70 10.69 26.38
CA ILE A 94 9.41 10.07 26.74
C ILE A 94 9.53 8.56 27.01
N PHE A 95 10.52 7.88 26.44
CA PHE A 95 10.74 6.44 26.66
C PHE A 95 11.74 6.13 27.78
N LYS A 96 12.44 7.14 28.33
CA LYS A 96 13.44 6.93 29.40
C LYS A 96 12.83 6.76 30.79
N ASN A 97 11.57 7.19 30.99
CA ASN A 97 10.92 7.22 32.31
C ASN A 97 9.92 6.07 32.56
N LYS A 98 10.09 4.90 31.92
CA LYS A 98 9.33 3.70 32.29
C LYS A 98 10.09 2.88 33.34
N VAL A 99 10.17 3.43 34.55
CA VAL A 99 10.39 2.65 35.78
C VAL A 99 9.28 3.01 36.76
N LYS A 100 8.30 2.11 36.86
CA LYS A 100 7.60 1.78 38.09
C LYS A 100 7.42 0.27 38.11
#